data_AF-A0A926RDC1-F1
#
_entry.id   AF-A0A926RDC1-F1
#
_cell.length_a   1.000
_cell.length_b   1.000
_cell.length_c   1.000
_cell.angle_alpha   90.00
_cell.angle_beta   90.00
_cell.angle_gamma   90.00
#
_symmetry.space_group_name_H-M   'P 1'
#
loop_
_entity.id
_entity.type
_entity.pdbx_description
1 polymer ?
#
loop_
_entity_poly.entity_id
_entity_poly.type
_entity_poly.pdbx_seq_one_letter_code
_entity_poly.pdbx_strand_id
1 'polypeptide(L)'
;MSIIKKNLTVFFIFILFSFLPSKAEELKEIGKFKDWQTMVLTGPTGTVCFAQSSPVLQAPKSNKREAKLFVTFRPSEKIKDEISVSPGYEFSKNNSVTATSGKKKIKFDIIQQGFAWIADNKIEKKMIKVMKKGSRLMITGYNQKGSQTIDHYSLLGFTKSYNTAKKACG
;
A
#
# COMPACT_ATOMS: atom_id res chain seq x y z
N MET A 1 81.21 4.67 7.73
CA MET A 1 80.09 4.09 6.97
C MET A 1 78.80 4.71 7.52
N SER A 2 78.16 5.58 6.75
CA SER A 2 77.09 6.49 7.21
C SER A 2 75.74 5.78 7.27
N ILE A 3 75.00 5.90 8.38
CA ILE A 3 73.64 5.37 8.51
C ILE A 3 72.67 6.56 8.56
N ILE A 4 72.05 6.83 7.42
CA ILE A 4 71.01 7.85 7.25
C ILE A 4 69.70 7.33 7.86
N LYS A 5 69.23 7.95 8.94
CA LYS A 5 67.91 7.68 9.52
C LYS A 5 66.83 8.29 8.63
N LYS A 6 66.03 7.44 7.98
CA LYS A 6 64.90 7.82 7.11
C LYS A 6 63.67 8.05 7.99
N ASN A 7 63.32 9.32 8.23
CA ASN A 7 62.10 9.69 8.95
C ASN A 7 60.88 9.44 8.05
N LEU A 8 59.99 8.56 8.51
CA LEU A 8 58.75 8.20 7.85
C LEU A 8 57.64 9.16 8.33
N THR A 9 57.38 10.22 7.57
CA THR A 9 56.26 11.14 7.86
C THR A 9 54.97 10.56 7.28
N VAL A 10 54.13 9.96 8.12
CA VAL A 10 52.79 9.48 7.75
C VAL A 10 51.82 10.67 7.78
N PHE A 11 51.39 11.13 6.62
CA PHE A 11 50.39 12.20 6.47
C PHE A 11 49.00 11.60 6.74
N PHE A 12 48.46 11.85 7.94
CA PHE A 12 47.13 11.37 8.34
C PHE A 12 46.06 12.27 7.68
N ILE A 13 45.56 11.87 6.51
CA ILE A 13 44.45 12.55 5.83
C ILE A 13 43.18 12.27 6.64
N PHE A 14 42.77 13.24 7.47
CA PHE A 14 41.51 13.20 8.21
C PHE A 14 40.36 13.52 7.23
N ILE A 15 39.81 12.49 6.58
CA ILE A 15 38.60 12.63 5.77
C ILE A 15 37.45 12.96 6.72
N LEU A 16 37.03 14.23 6.75
CA LEU A 16 35.87 14.69 7.50
C LEU A 16 34.60 14.16 6.82
N PHE A 17 34.20 12.93 7.19
CA PHE A 17 32.98 12.30 6.68
C PHE A 17 31.77 13.10 7.16
N SER A 18 31.25 13.98 6.31
CA SER A 18 30.06 14.77 6.61
C SER A 18 28.85 13.84 6.61
N PHE A 19 28.40 13.41 7.79
CA PHE A 19 27.14 12.68 7.94
C PHE A 19 25.99 13.61 7.57
N LEU A 20 25.48 13.51 6.34
CA LEU A 20 24.22 14.15 5.97
C LEU A 20 23.08 13.44 6.74
N PRO A 21 22.19 14.17 7.42
CA PRO A 21 21.05 13.56 8.06
C PRO A 21 20.11 12.98 6.99
N SER A 22 20.00 11.65 6.96
CA SER A 22 18.98 10.97 6.17
C SER A 22 17.63 11.14 6.87
N LYS A 23 16.65 11.74 6.19
CA LYS A 23 15.25 11.67 6.65
C LYS A 23 14.77 10.23 6.46
N ALA A 24 14.79 9.47 7.55
CA ALA A 24 14.24 8.12 7.57
C ALA A 24 12.74 8.16 7.28
N GLU A 25 12.27 7.19 6.52
CA GLU A 25 10.85 6.96 6.30
C GLU A 25 10.27 6.23 7.54
N GLU A 26 9.23 6.81 8.14
CA GLU A 26 8.61 6.30 9.36
C GLU A 26 7.22 5.74 9.03
N LEU A 27 7.01 4.44 9.26
CA LEU A 27 5.71 3.78 9.13
C LEU A 27 5.13 3.50 10.51
N LYS A 28 3.96 4.07 10.80
CA LYS A 28 3.29 3.96 12.09
C LYS A 28 1.86 3.44 11.94
N GLU A 29 1.51 2.40 12.70
CA GLU A 29 0.11 2.01 12.89
C GLU A 29 -0.55 2.96 13.90
N ILE A 30 -1.62 3.64 13.49
CA ILE A 30 -2.37 4.57 14.34
C ILE A 30 -3.76 4.04 14.73
N GLY A 31 -4.10 2.82 14.31
CA GLY A 31 -5.30 2.16 14.78
C GLY A 31 -5.55 0.81 14.12
N LYS A 32 -6.11 -0.12 14.91
CA LYS A 32 -6.62 -1.41 14.45
C LYS A 32 -8.08 -1.55 14.84
N PHE A 33 -8.92 -1.80 13.85
CA PHE A 33 -10.37 -1.86 13.99
C PHE A 33 -10.87 -3.13 13.32
N LYS A 34 -11.01 -4.20 14.10
CA LYS A 34 -11.39 -5.54 13.61
C LYS A 34 -10.44 -5.98 12.49
N ASP A 35 -10.93 -6.09 11.26
CA ASP A 35 -10.19 -6.62 10.11
C ASP A 35 -9.43 -5.54 9.33
N TRP A 36 -9.42 -4.30 9.85
CA TRP A 36 -8.80 -3.13 9.21
C TRP A 36 -7.74 -2.49 10.11
N GLN A 37 -6.67 -2.00 9.49
CA GLN A 37 -5.60 -1.24 10.12
C GLN A 37 -5.45 0.11 9.44
N THR A 38 -5.12 1.14 10.22
CA THR A 38 -4.78 2.47 9.70
C THR A 38 -3.31 2.73 9.93
N MET A 39 -2.61 3.07 8.86
CA MET A 39 -1.18 3.36 8.87
C MET A 39 -0.93 4.81 8.42
N VAL A 40 0.14 5.39 8.92
CA VAL A 40 0.70 6.67 8.48
C VAL A 40 2.15 6.43 8.11
N LEU A 41 2.49 6.81 6.90
CA LEU A 41 3.84 6.78 6.35
C LEU A 41 4.32 8.23 6.22
N THR A 42 5.37 8.59 6.95
CA THR A 42 5.98 9.92 6.88
C THR A 42 7.34 9.79 6.21
N GLY A 43 7.49 10.41 5.05
CA GLY A 43 8.73 10.38 4.28
C GLY A 43 9.15 11.75 3.74
N PRO A 44 10.28 11.82 3.04
CA PRO A 44 10.77 13.06 2.44
C PRO A 44 9.83 13.63 1.37
N THR A 45 9.02 12.78 0.72
CA THR A 45 8.02 13.17 -0.29
C THR A 45 6.68 13.62 0.31
N GLY A 46 6.53 13.51 1.63
CA GLY A 46 5.34 13.91 2.37
C GLY A 46 4.75 12.77 3.20
N THR A 47 3.52 12.98 3.67
CA THR A 47 2.78 12.02 4.48
C THR A 47 1.79 11.25 3.61
N VAL A 48 1.70 9.95 3.79
CA VAL A 48 0.69 9.08 3.18
C VAL A 48 -0.07 8.37 4.29
N CYS A 49 -1.39 8.50 4.32
CA CYS A 49 -2.23 7.81 5.30
C CYS A 49 -3.09 6.80 4.56
N PHE A 50 -3.21 5.58 5.09
CA PHE A 50 -4.02 4.57 4.43
C PHE A 50 -4.72 3.64 5.42
N ALA A 51 -5.94 3.25 5.05
CA ALA A 51 -6.64 2.14 5.66
C ALA A 51 -6.36 0.88 4.84
N GLN A 52 -5.96 -0.22 5.48
CA GLN A 52 -5.69 -1.48 4.80
C GLN A 52 -6.39 -2.67 5.47
N SER A 53 -6.64 -3.70 4.68
CA SER A 53 -7.16 -4.99 5.15
C SER A 53 -6.54 -6.16 4.37
N SER A 54 -6.47 -7.33 5.00
CA SER A 54 -6.14 -8.60 4.37
C SER A 54 -7.42 -9.43 4.18
N PRO A 55 -7.51 -10.29 3.15
CA PRO A 55 -8.69 -11.09 2.94
C PRO A 55 -8.88 -12.10 4.07
N VAL A 56 -10.13 -12.28 4.50
CA VAL A 56 -10.53 -13.33 5.46
C VAL A 56 -10.63 -14.70 4.79
N LEU A 57 -10.82 -14.74 3.46
CA LEU A 57 -10.87 -15.96 2.67
C LEU A 57 -10.22 -15.72 1.29
N GLN A 58 -9.44 -16.69 0.83
CA GLN A 58 -8.78 -16.67 -0.47
C GLN A 58 -9.12 -17.93 -1.26
N ALA A 59 -9.29 -17.77 -2.57
CA ALA A 59 -9.32 -18.84 -3.55
C ALA A 59 -8.21 -18.63 -4.59
N PRO A 60 -7.53 -19.70 -5.03
CA PRO A 60 -7.55 -21.05 -4.46
C PRO A 60 -6.97 -21.08 -3.03
N LYS A 61 -7.52 -21.94 -2.15
CA LYS A 61 -7.12 -22.04 -0.73
C LYS A 61 -5.68 -22.56 -0.54
N SER A 62 -5.19 -23.35 -1.50
CA SER A 62 -3.86 -23.97 -1.46
C SER A 62 -2.72 -22.97 -1.64
N ASN A 63 -2.99 -21.76 -2.09
CA ASN A 63 -1.99 -20.73 -2.33
C ASN A 63 -2.34 -19.48 -1.53
N LYS A 64 -1.85 -19.44 -0.28
CA LYS A 64 -2.00 -18.28 0.60
C LYS A 64 -1.09 -17.16 0.12
N ARG A 65 -1.63 -15.95 -0.01
CA ARG A 65 -0.93 -14.80 -0.60
C ARG A 65 -1.01 -13.61 0.34
N GLU A 66 -0.01 -12.74 0.28
CA GLU A 66 -0.02 -11.46 0.99
C GLU A 66 -0.89 -10.42 0.26
N ALA A 67 -2.17 -10.76 0.06
CA ALA A 67 -3.12 -9.86 -0.58
C ALA A 67 -3.58 -8.76 0.37
N LYS A 68 -3.71 -7.55 -0.16
CA LYS A 68 -4.07 -6.34 0.57
C LYS A 68 -4.99 -5.45 -0.24
N LEU A 69 -6.00 -4.90 0.44
CA LEU A 69 -6.87 -3.85 -0.08
C LEU A 69 -6.54 -2.56 0.67
N PHE A 70 -6.42 -1.45 -0.07
CA PHE A 70 -6.04 -0.15 0.47
C PHE A 70 -7.07 0.92 0.13
N VAL A 71 -7.23 1.88 1.04
CA VAL A 71 -7.78 3.21 0.75
C VAL A 71 -6.79 4.26 1.24
N THR A 72 -6.22 5.02 0.30
CA THR A 72 -5.05 5.86 0.51
C THR A 72 -5.37 7.35 0.36
N PHE A 73 -4.69 8.17 1.16
CA PHE A 73 -4.73 9.63 1.13
C PHE A 73 -3.30 10.14 0.99
N ARG A 74 -3.07 10.99 -0.02
CA ARG A 74 -1.75 11.62 -0.28
C ARG A 74 -1.93 13.14 -0.41
N PRO A 75 -1.79 13.90 0.70
CA PRO A 75 -2.02 15.34 0.70
C PRO A 75 -1.10 16.10 -0.26
N SER A 76 0.18 15.71 -0.35
CA SER A 76 1.16 16.32 -1.26
C SER A 76 0.73 16.23 -2.74
N GLU A 77 0.02 15.16 -3.11
CA GLU A 77 -0.46 14.90 -4.47
C GLU A 77 -1.93 15.30 -4.67
N LYS A 78 -2.59 15.83 -3.63
CA LYS A 78 -4.04 16.13 -3.59
C LYS A 78 -4.92 14.90 -3.88
N ILE A 79 -4.41 13.69 -3.66
CA ILE A 79 -5.13 12.44 -3.84
C ILE A 79 -5.93 12.11 -2.58
N LYS A 80 -7.21 11.79 -2.77
CA LYS A 80 -8.14 11.42 -1.71
C LYS A 80 -8.90 10.17 -2.14
N ASP A 81 -9.14 9.28 -1.19
CA ASP A 81 -9.96 8.08 -1.38
C ASP A 81 -9.38 7.09 -2.42
N GLU A 82 -8.07 7.11 -2.69
CA GLU A 82 -7.44 6.23 -3.69
C GLU A 82 -7.66 4.76 -3.31
N ILE A 83 -8.38 4.01 -4.13
CA ILE A 83 -8.64 2.59 -3.89
C ILE A 83 -7.70 1.76 -4.75
N SER A 84 -6.91 0.93 -4.07
CA SER A 84 -6.03 -0.02 -4.73
C SER A 84 -6.07 -1.40 -4.09
N VAL A 85 -5.74 -2.41 -4.87
CA VAL A 85 -5.60 -3.79 -4.40
C VAL A 85 -4.31 -4.39 -4.90
N SER A 86 -3.60 -5.11 -4.04
CA SER A 86 -2.53 -6.03 -4.43
C SER A 86 -2.93 -7.45 -4.07
N PRO A 87 -2.80 -8.43 -4.98
CA PRO A 87 -3.21 -9.81 -4.71
C PRO A 87 -2.06 -10.66 -4.17
N GLY A 88 -0.87 -10.07 -3.96
CA GLY A 88 0.36 -10.79 -3.63
C GLY A 88 1.06 -11.44 -4.84
N TYR A 89 0.76 -10.98 -6.05
CA TYR A 89 1.42 -11.36 -7.32
C TYR A 89 1.10 -10.33 -8.41
N GLU A 90 1.73 -10.45 -9.59
CA GLU A 90 1.42 -9.62 -10.77
C GLU A 90 0.11 -10.01 -11.44
N PHE A 91 -0.88 -9.12 -11.46
CA PHE A 91 -2.12 -9.31 -12.20
C PHE A 91 -1.86 -9.49 -13.70
N SER A 92 -2.62 -10.38 -14.35
CA SER A 92 -2.70 -10.44 -15.81
C SER A 92 -3.15 -9.10 -16.39
N LYS A 93 -2.44 -8.61 -17.40
CA LYS A 93 -2.83 -7.40 -18.14
C LYS A 93 -3.97 -7.66 -19.12
N ASN A 94 -4.25 -8.92 -19.44
CA ASN A 94 -5.27 -9.33 -20.41
C ASN A 94 -6.65 -9.53 -19.77
N ASN A 95 -6.73 -9.55 -18.43
CA ASN A 95 -7.97 -9.83 -17.71
C ASN A 95 -8.33 -8.67 -16.79
N SER A 96 -9.64 -8.47 -16.58
CA SER A 96 -10.12 -7.44 -15.67
C SER A 96 -9.94 -7.83 -14.20
N VAL A 97 -9.56 -6.87 -13.36
CA VAL A 97 -9.74 -6.95 -11.91
C VAL A 97 -11.06 -6.28 -11.53
N THR A 98 -11.88 -6.93 -10.70
CA THR A 98 -13.19 -6.40 -10.31
C THR A 98 -13.46 -6.54 -8.81
N ALA A 99 -14.13 -5.55 -8.24
CA ALA A 99 -14.65 -5.57 -6.88
C ALA A 99 -16.18 -5.77 -6.90
N THR A 100 -16.68 -6.65 -6.04
CA THR A 100 -18.13 -6.93 -5.91
C THR A 100 -18.56 -6.88 -4.45
N SER A 101 -19.63 -6.15 -4.15
CA SER A 101 -20.29 -6.14 -2.84
C SER A 101 -21.82 -6.11 -3.04
N GLY A 102 -22.50 -7.17 -2.62
CA GLY A 102 -23.91 -7.39 -2.94
C GLY A 102 -24.15 -7.35 -4.45
N LYS A 103 -25.08 -6.50 -4.90
CA LYS A 103 -25.39 -6.30 -6.34
C LYS A 103 -24.48 -5.28 -7.04
N LYS A 104 -23.54 -4.64 -6.32
CA LYS A 104 -22.66 -3.61 -6.88
C LYS A 104 -21.36 -4.25 -7.35
N LYS A 105 -21.00 -4.00 -8.60
CA LYS A 105 -19.76 -4.46 -9.23
C LYS A 105 -19.02 -3.25 -9.82
N ILE A 106 -17.73 -3.17 -9.55
CA ILE A 106 -16.83 -2.09 -9.98
C ILE A 106 -15.60 -2.74 -10.61
N LYS A 107 -15.13 -2.19 -11.73
CA LYS A 107 -13.91 -2.62 -12.41
C LYS A 107 -12.77 -1.69 -12.03
N PHE A 108 -11.56 -2.24 -11.89
CA PHE A 108 -10.33 -1.45 -11.77
C PHE A 108 -9.81 -1.09 -13.16
N ASP A 109 -9.29 0.12 -13.31
CA ASP A 109 -8.95 0.72 -14.60
C ASP A 109 -7.47 0.53 -14.94
N ILE A 110 -6.60 0.59 -13.92
CA ILE A 110 -5.14 0.56 -14.08
C ILE A 110 -4.61 -0.71 -13.42
N ILE A 111 -3.72 -1.43 -14.11
CA ILE A 111 -3.00 -2.60 -13.58
C ILE A 111 -1.51 -2.38 -13.81
N GLN A 112 -0.74 -2.26 -12.73
CA GLN A 112 0.69 -1.97 -12.79
C GLN A 112 1.39 -2.36 -11.48
N GLN A 113 2.64 -2.84 -11.57
CA GLN A 113 3.51 -3.11 -10.42
C GLN A 113 2.86 -3.99 -9.32
N GLY A 114 2.08 -5.01 -9.69
CA GLY A 114 1.41 -5.89 -8.73
C GLY A 114 0.18 -5.28 -8.04
N PHE A 115 -0.32 -4.16 -8.53
CA PHE A 115 -1.51 -3.48 -8.03
C PHE A 115 -2.54 -3.25 -9.14
N ALA A 116 -3.78 -3.03 -8.71
CA ALA A 116 -4.84 -2.48 -9.54
C ALA A 116 -5.49 -1.27 -8.86
N TRP A 117 -5.79 -0.22 -9.62
CA TRP A 117 -6.40 1.03 -9.13
C TRP A 117 -7.67 1.39 -9.90
N ILE A 118 -8.54 2.15 -9.24
CA ILE A 118 -9.64 2.86 -9.88
C ILE A 118 -9.11 4.26 -10.24
N ALA A 119 -9.32 4.71 -11.48
CA ALA A 119 -8.80 5.99 -11.95
C ALA A 119 -9.80 7.16 -11.73
N ASP A 120 -11.09 6.86 -11.65
CA ASP A 120 -12.14 7.89 -11.52
C ASP A 120 -12.55 8.11 -10.05
N ASN A 121 -12.25 9.30 -9.52
CA ASN A 121 -12.62 9.76 -8.18
C ASN A 121 -14.13 9.63 -7.85
N LYS A 122 -15.02 9.75 -8.84
CA LYS A 122 -16.47 9.55 -8.66
C LYS A 122 -16.79 8.07 -8.41
N ILE A 123 -16.09 7.16 -9.07
CA ILE A 123 -16.22 5.72 -8.87
C ILE A 123 -15.67 5.34 -7.49
N GLU A 124 -14.52 5.88 -7.10
CA GLU A 124 -13.95 5.67 -5.76
C GLU A 124 -14.92 6.12 -4.66
N LYS A 125 -15.44 7.35 -4.75
CA LYS A 125 -16.45 7.83 -3.79
C LYS A 125 -17.70 6.94 -3.72
N LYS A 126 -18.14 6.38 -4.86
CA LYS A 126 -19.25 5.41 -4.88
C LYS A 126 -18.83 4.11 -4.18
N MET A 127 -17.63 3.61 -4.43
CA MET A 127 -17.10 2.40 -3.81
C MET A 127 -16.92 2.56 -2.30
N ILE A 128 -16.38 3.69 -1.82
CA ILE A 128 -16.29 3.99 -0.38
C ILE A 128 -17.67 3.96 0.27
N LYS A 129 -18.70 4.55 -0.37
CA LYS A 129 -20.09 4.49 0.14
C LYS A 129 -20.61 3.04 0.21
N VAL A 130 -20.29 2.21 -0.78
CA VAL A 130 -20.63 0.79 -0.78
C VAL A 130 -19.91 0.07 0.36
N MET A 131 -18.60 0.28 0.51
CA MET A 131 -17.79 -0.35 1.55
C MET A 131 -18.21 0.07 2.97
N LYS A 132 -18.65 1.33 3.17
CA LYS A 132 -19.17 1.80 4.47
C LYS A 132 -20.47 1.13 4.89
N LYS A 133 -21.29 0.66 3.93
CA LYS A 133 -22.60 0.05 4.17
C LYS A 133 -22.60 -1.48 4.01
N GLY A 134 -21.59 -2.03 3.33
CA GLY A 134 -21.47 -3.46 3.06
C GLY A 134 -20.82 -4.21 4.22
N SER A 135 -20.99 -5.53 4.23
CA SER A 135 -20.34 -6.45 5.17
C SER A 135 -19.12 -7.16 4.58
N ARG A 136 -19.07 -7.29 3.24
CA ARG A 136 -18.02 -8.01 2.51
C ARG A 136 -17.73 -7.36 1.17
N LEU A 137 -16.47 -7.41 0.76
CA LEU A 137 -16.02 -7.06 -0.58
C LEU A 137 -15.28 -8.25 -1.18
N MET A 138 -15.64 -8.65 -2.39
CA MET A 138 -14.96 -9.70 -3.14
C MET A 138 -14.15 -9.07 -4.26
N ILE A 139 -12.84 -9.32 -4.28
CA ILE A 139 -11.97 -8.98 -5.39
C ILE A 139 -11.76 -10.23 -6.23
N THR A 140 -11.99 -10.11 -7.53
CA THR A 140 -11.68 -11.15 -8.51
C THR A 140 -10.63 -10.63 -9.46
N GLY A 141 -9.56 -11.39 -9.64
CA GLY A 141 -8.48 -11.09 -10.58
C GLY A 141 -7.85 -12.37 -11.12
N TYR A 142 -6.80 -12.21 -11.92
CA TYR A 142 -6.11 -13.32 -12.58
C TYR A 142 -4.60 -13.10 -12.49
N ASN A 143 -3.83 -14.16 -12.30
CA ASN A 143 -2.36 -14.09 -12.39
C ASN A 143 -1.90 -14.11 -13.86
N GLN A 144 -0.61 -13.86 -14.11
CA GLN A 144 -0.01 -13.89 -15.45
C GLN A 144 -0.23 -15.22 -16.23
N LYS A 145 -0.48 -16.33 -15.52
CA LYS A 145 -0.78 -17.64 -16.13
C LYS A 145 -2.26 -17.83 -16.47
N GLY A 146 -3.09 -16.79 -16.26
CA GLY A 146 -4.54 -16.85 -16.49
C GLY A 146 -5.33 -17.55 -15.39
N SER A 147 -4.70 -17.98 -14.28
CA SER A 147 -5.42 -18.59 -13.16
C SER A 147 -6.18 -17.53 -12.38
N GLN A 148 -7.48 -17.76 -12.18
CA GLN A 148 -8.33 -16.87 -11.40
C GLN A 148 -8.03 -16.96 -9.90
N THR A 149 -8.08 -15.81 -9.24
CA THR A 149 -8.10 -15.73 -7.79
C THR A 149 -9.30 -14.93 -7.31
N ILE A 150 -9.75 -15.25 -6.10
CA ILE A 150 -10.83 -14.53 -5.45
C ILE A 150 -10.41 -14.27 -4.01
N ASP A 151 -10.34 -12.99 -3.65
CA ASP A 151 -10.01 -12.54 -2.30
C ASP A 151 -11.25 -11.90 -1.68
N HIS A 152 -11.63 -12.38 -0.50
CA HIS A 152 -12.78 -11.86 0.21
C HIS A 152 -12.33 -11.07 1.43
N TYR A 153 -12.66 -9.78 1.44
CA TYR A 153 -12.38 -8.87 2.53
C TYR A 153 -13.64 -8.68 3.37
N SER A 154 -13.46 -8.76 4.69
CA SER A 154 -14.47 -8.28 5.64
C SER A 154 -14.48 -6.75 5.65
N LEU A 155 -15.67 -6.15 5.69
CA LEU A 155 -15.82 -4.70 5.84
C LEU A 155 -16.05 -4.29 7.30
N LEU A 156 -15.97 -5.24 8.24
CA LEU A 156 -16.05 -4.95 9.67
C LEU A 156 -14.87 -4.10 10.10
N GLY A 157 -15.16 -2.90 10.60
CA GLY A 157 -14.15 -1.92 11.01
C GLY A 157 -13.68 -0.96 9.92
N PHE A 158 -14.08 -1.18 8.66
CA PHE A 158 -13.71 -0.33 7.52
C PHE A 158 -14.02 1.14 7.78
N THR A 159 -15.27 1.47 8.14
CA THR A 159 -15.69 2.87 8.33
C THR A 159 -14.83 3.61 9.36
N LYS A 160 -14.46 2.94 10.46
CA LYS A 160 -13.61 3.53 11.50
C LYS A 160 -12.18 3.70 11.00
N SER A 161 -11.60 2.69 10.37
CA SER A 161 -10.25 2.75 9.80
C SER A 161 -10.11 3.82 8.72
N TYR A 162 -11.06 3.87 7.78
CA TYR A 162 -11.14 4.89 6.73
C TYR A 162 -11.20 6.30 7.32
N ASN A 163 -12.09 6.55 8.29
CA ASN A 163 -12.24 7.88 8.89
C ASN A 163 -10.98 8.29 9.68
N THR A 164 -10.32 7.33 10.36
CA THR A 164 -9.03 7.58 11.04
C THR A 164 -7.93 7.94 10.04
N ALA A 165 -7.82 7.20 8.93
CA ALA A 165 -6.83 7.47 7.87
C ALA A 165 -7.05 8.85 7.25
N LYS A 166 -8.31 9.16 6.92
CA LYS A 166 -8.70 10.47 6.38
C LYS A 166 -8.32 11.59 7.34
N LYS A 167 -8.69 11.47 8.62
CA LYS A 167 -8.38 12.49 9.64
C LYS A 167 -6.87 12.72 9.80
N ALA A 168 -6.06 11.67 9.68
CA ALA A 168 -4.61 11.79 9.80
C ALA A 168 -3.96 12.57 8.64
N CYS A 169 -4.62 12.63 7.47
CA CYS A 169 -4.12 13.30 6.27
C CYS A 169 -5.01 14.47 5.78
N GLY A 170 -5.99 14.93 6.57
CA GLY A 170 -6.84 16.08 6.25
C GLY A 170 -8.33 15.77 6.07
#